data_AF-A6JWK3-F1
#
_entry.id   AF-A6JWK3-F1
#
_cell.length_a   1.000
_cell.length_b   1.000
_cell.length_c   1.000
_cell.angle_alpha   90.00
_cell.angle_beta   90.00
_cell.angle_gamma   90.00
#
_symmetry.space_group_name_H-M   'P 1'
#
loop_
_entity.id
_entity.type
_entity.pdbx_description
1 polymer ?
#
loop_
_entity_poly.entity_id
_entity_poly.type
_entity_poly.pdbx_seq_one_letter_code
_entity_poly.pdbx_strand_id
1 'polypeptide(L)'
;MKYDIYRDPTQDPSLAEMTEVAVHLLSRNPKGFYLFVEGLGASFNALDGRPFTSILYGNGPGYKLEKGTRPDVTDKESRDPKYRQQAAVPLSSETHSGEDVAIFARGPQAHLVHGVQEQNYIAHVMAFAGCLEPYTDCGLAPPAGRSSAVSPGYISTLLCLLAGTMLMLLVSAEP
;
A
#
# COMPACT_ATOMS: atom_id res chain seq x y z
N MET A 1 16.72 -1.45 -13.74
CA MET A 1 16.82 -2.61 -12.83
C MET A 1 16.52 -3.87 -13.60
N LYS A 2 17.22 -4.96 -13.32
CA LYS A 2 16.91 -6.28 -13.91
C LYS A 2 15.75 -6.94 -13.16
N TYR A 3 15.12 -7.93 -13.77
CA TYR A 3 14.22 -8.84 -13.04
C TYR A 3 14.98 -9.50 -11.88
N ASP A 4 14.32 -9.72 -10.75
CA ASP A 4 14.97 -10.19 -9.53
C ASP A 4 15.68 -11.55 -9.72
N ILE A 5 15.12 -12.43 -10.55
CA ILE A 5 15.73 -13.72 -10.95
C ILE A 5 17.04 -13.60 -11.75
N TYR A 6 17.34 -12.43 -12.32
CA TYR A 6 18.54 -12.12 -13.11
C TYR A 6 19.39 -11.02 -12.46
N ARG A 7 19.11 -10.71 -11.21
CA ARG A 7 19.80 -9.68 -10.44
C ARG A 7 21.21 -10.14 -10.07
N ASP A 8 22.16 -9.22 -10.11
CA ASP A 8 23.47 -9.43 -9.49
C ASP A 8 23.39 -8.95 -8.03
N PRO A 9 23.37 -9.84 -7.03
CA PRO A 9 23.20 -9.43 -5.64
C PRO A 9 24.36 -8.59 -5.08
N THR A 10 25.49 -8.51 -5.78
CA THR A 10 26.64 -7.67 -5.38
C THR A 10 26.54 -6.24 -5.90
N GLN A 11 25.80 -5.99 -6.98
CA GLN A 11 25.72 -4.69 -7.65
C GLN A 11 24.30 -4.09 -7.61
N ASP A 12 23.28 -4.94 -7.67
CA ASP A 12 21.88 -4.59 -7.79
C ASP A 12 21.14 -5.04 -6.51
N PRO A 13 20.60 -4.13 -5.68
CA PRO A 13 19.75 -4.51 -4.56
C PRO A 13 18.42 -5.10 -5.06
N SER A 14 17.92 -6.14 -4.40
CA SER A 14 16.59 -6.73 -4.66
C SER A 14 15.50 -5.71 -4.36
N LEU A 15 14.29 -5.97 -4.87
CA LEU A 15 13.13 -5.21 -4.44
C LEU A 15 12.98 -5.29 -2.92
N ALA A 16 13.23 -6.45 -2.30
CA ALA A 16 13.21 -6.59 -0.84
C ALA A 16 14.31 -5.78 -0.13
N GLU A 17 15.55 -5.74 -0.63
CA GLU A 17 16.65 -4.95 -0.03
C GLU A 17 16.45 -3.45 -0.24
N MET A 18 15.97 -3.03 -1.41
CA MET A 18 15.56 -1.64 -1.64
C MET A 18 14.35 -1.26 -0.80
N THR A 19 13.36 -2.16 -0.69
CA THR A 19 12.21 -2.00 0.20
C THR A 19 12.67 -2.03 1.64
N GLU A 20 13.69 -2.79 2.03
CA GLU A 20 14.24 -2.83 3.38
C GLU A 20 14.96 -1.51 3.69
N VAL A 21 15.74 -0.96 2.77
CA VAL A 21 16.35 0.38 2.95
C VAL A 21 15.29 1.47 2.95
N ALA A 22 14.29 1.39 2.06
CA ALA A 22 13.17 2.32 2.01
C ALA A 22 12.30 2.19 3.27
N VAL A 23 12.02 0.99 3.74
CA VAL A 23 11.36 0.69 5.02
C VAL A 23 12.25 1.16 6.16
N HIS A 24 13.56 1.00 6.14
CA HIS A 24 14.45 1.48 7.19
C HIS A 24 14.46 3.02 7.26
N LEU A 25 14.30 3.69 6.12
CA LEU A 25 14.12 5.13 6.02
C LEU A 25 12.68 5.58 6.39
N LEU A 26 11.66 4.82 5.99
CA LEU A 26 10.23 5.13 6.17
C LEU A 26 9.68 4.63 7.51
N SER A 27 10.30 3.64 8.16
CA SER A 27 10.01 3.15 9.53
C SER A 27 10.45 4.13 10.60
N ARG A 28 11.22 5.15 10.21
CA ARG A 28 11.39 6.37 11.01
C ARG A 28 10.06 7.11 11.20
N ASN A 29 9.07 6.84 10.34
CA ASN A 29 7.69 7.21 10.58
C ASN A 29 7.06 6.17 11.53
N PRO A 30 6.67 6.55 12.75
CA PRO A 30 6.08 5.63 13.74
C PRO A 30 4.70 5.06 13.35
N LYS A 31 4.28 5.20 12.09
CA LYS A 31 2.94 4.91 11.57
C LYS A 31 2.83 3.62 10.71
N GLY A 32 3.92 2.91 10.40
CA GLY A 32 3.92 1.52 9.84
C GLY A 32 3.77 1.35 8.30
N PHE A 33 3.77 0.08 7.81
CA PHE A 33 3.61 -0.37 6.40
C PHE A 33 3.11 -1.85 6.30
N TYR A 34 2.80 -2.40 5.10
CA TYR A 34 2.19 -3.75 4.88
C TYR A 34 2.68 -4.51 3.61
N LEU A 35 2.59 -5.87 3.57
CA LEU A 35 3.02 -6.79 2.47
C LEU A 35 2.21 -8.13 2.42
N PHE A 36 2.00 -8.73 1.22
CA PHE A 36 1.43 -10.09 0.99
C PHE A 36 2.04 -10.84 -0.22
N VAL A 37 2.11 -12.18 -0.20
CA VAL A 37 2.72 -13.06 -1.24
C VAL A 37 1.97 -14.40 -1.39
N GLU A 38 1.75 -14.88 -2.62
CA GLU A 38 1.25 -16.23 -2.95
C GLU A 38 1.90 -16.79 -4.23
N GLY A 39 2.02 -18.12 -4.34
CA GLY A 39 2.50 -18.82 -5.56
C GLY A 39 1.63 -20.04 -5.89
N LEU A 40 1.26 -20.19 -7.17
CA LEU A 40 0.47 -21.32 -7.67
C LEU A 40 1.12 -21.94 -8.90
N GLY A 41 1.24 -23.28 -8.90
CA GLY A 41 1.69 -24.08 -10.03
C GLY A 41 1.03 -25.45 -10.01
N ALA A 42 0.00 -25.63 -10.85
CA ALA A 42 -0.56 -26.95 -11.17
C ALA A 42 -0.83 -27.02 -12.69
N SER A 43 -0.69 -28.20 -13.27
CA SER A 43 -1.02 -28.47 -14.68
C SER A 43 -2.07 -29.57 -14.75
N PHE A 44 -3.07 -29.41 -15.62
CA PHE A 44 -4.17 -30.35 -15.88
C PHE A 44 -4.23 -30.69 -17.38
N ASN A 45 -5.04 -31.67 -17.81
CA ASN A 45 -5.26 -31.97 -19.24
C ASN A 45 -6.53 -31.28 -19.76
N ALA A 46 -6.49 -30.75 -20.99
CA ALA A 46 -7.62 -30.13 -21.67
C ALA A 46 -8.39 -31.14 -22.56
N LEU A 47 -9.49 -30.70 -23.19
CA LEU A 47 -10.35 -31.53 -24.05
C LEU A 47 -9.64 -32.12 -25.27
N ASP A 48 -8.55 -31.49 -25.73
CA ASP A 48 -7.69 -31.98 -26.80
C ASP A 48 -6.72 -33.09 -26.34
N GLY A 49 -6.83 -33.53 -25.08
CA GLY A 49 -5.99 -34.57 -24.48
C GLY A 49 -4.59 -34.08 -24.10
N ARG A 50 -4.29 -32.79 -24.26
CA ARG A 50 -2.95 -32.23 -24.06
C ARG A 50 -2.89 -31.45 -22.74
N PRO A 51 -1.73 -31.41 -22.06
CA PRO A 51 -1.58 -30.69 -20.80
C PRO A 51 -1.72 -29.17 -20.98
N PHE A 52 -2.21 -28.46 -19.96
CA PHE A 52 -2.28 -27.00 -19.88
C PHE A 52 -1.90 -26.52 -18.48
N THR A 53 -1.44 -25.27 -18.38
CA THR A 53 -1.00 -24.65 -17.13
C THR A 53 -2.16 -24.02 -16.36
N SER A 54 -2.09 -24.00 -15.03
CA SER A 54 -3.06 -23.30 -14.18
C SER A 54 -3.14 -21.80 -14.47
N ILE A 55 -2.05 -21.19 -14.91
CA ILE A 55 -2.00 -19.78 -15.33
C ILE A 55 -2.10 -19.74 -16.85
N LEU A 56 -3.01 -18.91 -17.37
CA LEU A 56 -3.25 -18.65 -18.78
C LEU A 56 -3.53 -17.16 -18.98
N TYR A 57 -3.36 -16.67 -20.21
CA TYR A 57 -3.72 -15.29 -20.57
C TYR A 57 -4.84 -15.27 -21.61
N GLY A 58 -5.65 -14.21 -21.61
CA GLY A 58 -6.66 -14.01 -22.66
C GLY A 58 -6.01 -13.74 -24.02
N ASN A 59 -4.95 -12.94 -24.04
CA ASN A 59 -4.20 -12.60 -25.25
C ASN A 59 -2.70 -12.44 -24.96
N GLY A 60 -1.91 -12.17 -25.99
CA GLY A 60 -0.50 -11.86 -25.83
C GLY A 60 0.43 -12.80 -26.60
N PRO A 61 1.74 -12.68 -26.35
CA PRO A 61 2.75 -13.34 -27.17
C PRO A 61 2.97 -14.82 -26.81
N GLY A 62 2.20 -15.34 -25.86
CA GLY A 62 2.19 -16.75 -25.49
C GLY A 62 1.37 -17.65 -26.42
N TYR A 63 0.58 -17.06 -27.33
CA TYR A 63 -0.12 -17.81 -28.37
C TYR A 63 0.89 -18.54 -29.28
N LYS A 64 0.71 -19.85 -29.44
CA LYS A 64 1.56 -20.68 -30.31
C LYS A 64 0.73 -21.80 -30.95
N LEU A 65 1.01 -22.08 -32.22
CA LEU A 65 0.56 -23.28 -32.91
C LEU A 65 1.77 -24.02 -33.46
N GLU A 66 1.87 -25.30 -33.13
CA GLU A 66 2.85 -26.22 -33.72
C GLU A 66 2.10 -27.17 -34.66
N LYS A 67 2.45 -27.10 -35.94
CA LYS A 67 1.79 -27.89 -37.01
C LYS A 67 0.26 -27.73 -37.00
N GLY A 68 -0.22 -26.52 -36.72
CA GLY A 68 -1.65 -26.21 -36.66
C GLY A 68 -2.36 -26.67 -35.37
N THR A 69 -1.62 -27.18 -34.38
CA THR A 69 -2.18 -27.64 -33.10
C THR A 69 -1.56 -26.91 -31.91
N ARG A 70 -2.29 -26.85 -30.79
CA ARG A 70 -1.76 -26.30 -29.54
C ARG A 70 -0.58 -27.17 -29.07
N PRO A 71 0.58 -26.58 -28.73
CA PRO A 71 1.73 -27.37 -28.26
C PRO A 71 1.46 -27.95 -26.87
N ASP A 72 2.04 -29.11 -26.61
CA ASP A 72 2.07 -29.71 -25.28
C ASP A 72 3.05 -28.93 -24.41
N VAL A 73 2.75 -28.84 -23.12
CA VAL A 73 3.63 -28.22 -22.13
C VAL A 73 3.97 -29.22 -21.04
N THR A 74 5.25 -29.37 -20.74
CA THR A 74 5.73 -30.16 -19.61
C THR A 74 5.84 -29.31 -18.35
N ASP A 75 5.82 -29.97 -17.19
CA ASP A 75 6.02 -29.32 -15.90
C ASP A 75 7.34 -28.55 -15.83
N LYS A 76 8.43 -29.11 -16.38
CA LYS A 76 9.74 -28.46 -16.47
C LYS A 76 9.68 -27.17 -17.30
N GLU A 77 9.06 -27.21 -18.47
CA GLU A 77 8.92 -26.04 -19.34
C GLU A 77 8.06 -24.97 -18.68
N SER A 78 6.94 -25.37 -18.05
CA SER A 78 6.02 -24.43 -17.39
C SER A 78 6.65 -23.66 -16.22
N ARG A 79 7.71 -24.22 -15.61
CA ARG A 79 8.49 -23.60 -14.52
C ARG A 79 9.70 -22.82 -15.00
N ASP A 80 10.01 -22.81 -16.30
CA ASP A 80 11.08 -21.96 -16.82
C ASP A 80 10.67 -20.49 -16.64
N PRO A 81 11.51 -19.64 -16.03
CA PRO A 81 11.18 -18.23 -15.83
C PRO A 81 10.95 -17.43 -17.14
N LYS A 82 11.37 -17.97 -18.28
CA LYS A 82 11.14 -17.39 -19.62
C LYS A 82 9.93 -17.99 -20.32
N TYR A 83 9.26 -18.97 -19.71
CA TYR A 83 8.08 -19.58 -20.29
C TYR A 83 6.97 -18.54 -20.42
N ARG A 84 6.33 -18.52 -21.59
CA ARG A 84 5.18 -17.67 -21.88
C ARG A 84 3.95 -18.57 -21.85
N GLN A 85 3.08 -18.36 -20.87
CA GLN A 85 1.85 -19.14 -20.74
C GLN A 85 0.98 -18.97 -21.98
N GLN A 86 0.21 -20.00 -22.32
CA GLN A 86 -0.63 -20.00 -23.51
C GLN A 86 -1.66 -18.87 -23.44
N ALA A 87 -1.96 -18.29 -24.62
CA ALA A 87 -2.94 -17.23 -24.79
C ALA A 87 -3.90 -17.57 -25.93
N ALA A 88 -5.13 -17.02 -25.91
CA ALA A 88 -6.13 -17.29 -26.93
C ALA A 88 -5.99 -16.40 -28.18
N VAL A 89 -5.64 -15.12 -28.01
CA VAL A 89 -5.45 -14.18 -29.12
C VAL A 89 -3.98 -13.77 -29.26
N PRO A 90 -3.34 -13.96 -30.45
CA PRO A 90 -1.94 -13.60 -30.65
C PRO A 90 -1.73 -12.09 -30.69
N LEU A 91 -0.90 -11.57 -29.80
CA LEU A 91 -0.44 -10.18 -29.81
C LEU A 91 1.06 -10.13 -29.50
N SER A 92 1.72 -9.02 -29.85
CA SER A 92 3.14 -8.81 -29.50
C SER A 92 3.36 -8.57 -28.00
N SER A 93 2.35 -7.99 -27.33
CA SER A 93 2.26 -7.76 -25.89
C SER A 93 0.88 -8.16 -25.41
N GLU A 94 0.80 -8.65 -24.18
CA GLU A 94 -0.48 -8.79 -23.49
C GLU A 94 -1.08 -7.41 -23.18
N THR A 95 -2.41 -7.35 -23.11
CA THR A 95 -3.17 -6.12 -22.82
C THR A 95 -3.71 -6.13 -21.40
N HIS A 96 -3.81 -4.94 -20.78
CA HIS A 96 -4.49 -4.81 -19.50
C HIS A 96 -5.93 -5.34 -19.53
N SER A 97 -6.37 -5.86 -18.40
CA SER A 97 -7.75 -6.22 -18.15
C SER A 97 -8.49 -5.06 -17.46
N GLY A 98 -9.82 -5.03 -17.62
CA GLY A 98 -10.69 -3.94 -17.20
C GLY A 98 -11.65 -4.30 -16.06
N GLU A 99 -11.34 -5.36 -15.32
CA GLU A 99 -12.09 -5.79 -14.13
C GLU A 99 -11.77 -4.91 -12.92
N ASP A 100 -12.68 -4.94 -11.95
CA ASP A 100 -12.47 -4.26 -10.66
C ASP A 100 -11.26 -4.85 -9.92
N VAL A 101 -10.42 -3.96 -9.36
CA VAL A 101 -9.25 -4.34 -8.56
C VAL A 101 -9.51 -4.18 -7.07
N ALA A 102 -8.89 -5.03 -6.26
CA ALA A 102 -9.00 -4.96 -4.81
C ALA A 102 -8.26 -3.73 -4.24
N ILE A 103 -8.87 -3.11 -3.23
CA ILE A 103 -8.26 -2.05 -2.43
C ILE A 103 -8.15 -2.55 -1.00
N PHE A 104 -6.94 -2.56 -0.46
CA PHE A 104 -6.67 -2.90 0.94
C PHE A 104 -6.27 -1.64 1.70
N ALA A 105 -6.92 -1.39 2.84
CA ALA A 105 -6.65 -0.20 3.66
C ALA A 105 -6.48 -0.55 5.13
N ARG A 106 -5.59 0.17 5.80
CA ARG A 106 -5.36 0.09 7.25
C ARG A 106 -4.89 1.44 7.77
N GLY A 107 -5.39 1.84 8.94
CA GLY A 107 -5.04 3.12 9.57
C GLY A 107 -6.28 4.00 9.83
N PRO A 108 -6.08 5.28 10.23
CA PRO A 108 -7.17 6.23 10.42
C PRO A 108 -8.05 6.31 9.18
N GLN A 109 -9.38 6.26 9.38
CA GLN A 109 -10.38 6.27 8.31
C GLN A 109 -10.33 5.11 7.31
N ALA A 110 -9.52 4.06 7.53
CA ALA A 110 -9.48 2.90 6.63
C ALA A 110 -10.83 2.17 6.52
N HIS A 111 -11.70 2.28 7.53
CA HIS A 111 -13.06 1.75 7.51
C HIS A 111 -13.96 2.39 6.43
N LEU A 112 -13.55 3.53 5.85
CA LEU A 112 -14.22 4.15 4.71
C LEU A 112 -13.93 3.43 3.39
N VAL A 113 -12.90 2.57 3.34
CA VAL A 113 -12.62 1.72 2.19
C VAL A 113 -13.44 0.44 2.33
N HIS A 114 -14.62 0.44 1.72
CA HIS A 114 -15.53 -0.70 1.71
C HIS A 114 -16.41 -0.69 0.46
N GLY A 115 -17.00 -1.85 0.14
CA GLY A 115 -17.90 -2.01 -1.00
C GLY A 115 -17.20 -1.92 -2.34
N VAL A 116 -17.95 -1.54 -3.37
CA VAL A 116 -17.46 -1.25 -4.72
C VAL A 116 -17.41 0.27 -4.87
N GLN A 117 -16.26 0.79 -5.28
CA GLN A 117 -15.98 2.23 -5.34
C GLN A 117 -15.26 2.55 -6.65
N GLU A 118 -15.44 3.78 -7.12
CA GLU A 118 -14.68 4.32 -8.27
C GLU A 118 -13.20 4.47 -7.92
N GLN A 119 -12.29 4.30 -8.89
CA GLN A 119 -10.84 4.35 -8.62
C GLN A 119 -10.39 5.72 -8.05
N ASN A 120 -11.02 6.83 -8.45
CA ASN A 120 -10.72 8.16 -7.92
C ASN A 120 -11.08 8.32 -6.43
N TYR A 121 -11.97 7.47 -5.89
CA TYR A 121 -12.33 7.46 -4.47
C TYR A 121 -11.11 7.26 -3.56
N ILE A 122 -10.11 6.49 -4.01
CA ILE A 122 -8.87 6.25 -3.26
C ILE A 122 -8.21 7.59 -2.90
N ALA A 123 -8.10 8.52 -3.85
CA ALA A 123 -7.51 9.84 -3.61
C ALA A 123 -8.33 10.66 -2.62
N HIS A 124 -9.66 10.61 -2.72
CA HIS A 124 -10.56 11.32 -1.82
C HIS A 124 -10.48 10.80 -0.38
N VAL A 125 -10.46 9.48 -0.17
CA VAL A 125 -10.33 8.90 1.18
C VAL A 125 -8.98 9.24 1.79
N MET A 126 -7.90 9.19 1.00
CA MET A 126 -6.57 9.59 1.46
C MET A 126 -6.52 11.08 1.85
N ALA A 127 -7.11 11.95 1.04
CA ALA A 127 -7.19 13.39 1.32
C ALA A 127 -8.03 13.68 2.58
N PHE A 128 -9.20 13.05 2.70
CA PHE A 128 -10.08 13.17 3.88
C PHE A 128 -9.39 12.68 5.16
N ALA A 129 -8.75 11.50 5.12
CA ALA A 129 -8.04 10.95 6.27
C ALA A 129 -6.87 11.84 6.74
N GLY A 130 -6.27 12.58 5.81
CA GLY A 130 -5.21 13.55 6.09
C GLY A 130 -5.69 14.98 6.39
N CYS A 131 -7.00 15.24 6.34
CA CYS A 131 -7.58 16.59 6.37
C CYS A 131 -6.91 17.54 5.37
N LEU A 132 -6.60 17.03 4.18
CA LEU A 132 -6.03 17.77 3.06
C LEU A 132 -7.16 18.34 2.19
N GLU A 133 -6.88 19.40 1.43
CA GLU A 133 -7.85 19.97 0.48
C GLU A 133 -8.43 18.88 -0.45
N PRO A 134 -9.75 18.88 -0.72
CA PRO A 134 -10.78 19.86 -0.30
C PRO A 134 -11.40 19.59 1.09
N TYR A 135 -10.87 18.63 1.86
CA TYR A 135 -11.40 18.16 3.14
C TYR A 135 -10.66 18.73 4.35
N THR A 136 -10.24 20.00 4.31
CA THR A 136 -9.57 20.62 5.45
C THR A 136 -10.51 20.76 6.66
N ASP A 137 -11.81 20.90 6.42
CA ASP A 137 -12.88 20.83 7.43
C ASP A 137 -13.38 19.39 7.63
N CYS A 138 -12.46 18.46 7.86
CA CYS A 138 -12.74 17.03 7.99
C CYS A 138 -13.51 16.65 9.27
N GLY A 139 -13.57 17.53 10.27
CA GLY A 139 -14.15 17.24 11.59
C GLY A 139 -13.47 16.11 12.37
N LEU A 140 -12.29 15.65 11.94
CA LEU A 140 -11.58 14.55 12.59
C LEU A 140 -10.75 15.05 13.77
N ALA A 141 -10.72 14.26 14.84
CA ALA A 141 -9.82 14.52 15.95
C ALA A 141 -8.34 14.42 15.51
N PRO A 142 -7.42 15.16 16.15
CA PRO A 142 -5.99 15.06 15.85
C PRO A 142 -5.48 13.60 15.93
N PRO A 143 -4.48 13.23 15.10
CA PRO A 143 -3.95 11.86 15.11
C PRO A 143 -3.49 11.44 16.50
N ALA A 144 -4.00 10.30 16.99
CA ALA A 144 -3.56 9.73 18.27
C ALA A 144 -2.05 9.45 18.21
N GLY A 145 -1.28 10.06 19.12
CA GLY A 145 0.18 9.88 19.22
C GLY A 145 1.02 11.17 19.20
N ARG A 146 0.43 12.36 18.99
CA ARG A 146 1.10 13.61 19.37
C ARG A 146 0.71 13.97 20.81
N SER A 147 1.59 13.67 21.75
CA SER A 147 1.60 14.35 23.05
C SER A 147 1.92 15.83 22.82
N SER A 148 0.92 16.62 22.42
CA SER A 148 0.95 18.05 22.69
C SER A 148 0.63 18.21 24.18
N ALA A 149 1.64 17.95 25.01
CA ALA A 149 1.64 18.40 26.39
C ALA A 149 1.79 19.93 26.38
N VAL A 150 0.70 20.62 26.05
CA VAL A 150 0.48 22.01 26.47
C VAL A 150 -0.85 21.98 27.20
N SER A 151 -0.79 21.63 28.48
CA SER A 151 -1.88 21.87 29.41
C SER A 151 -2.03 23.40 29.56
N PRO A 152 -3.21 23.99 29.25
CA PRO A 152 -3.49 25.38 29.58
C PRO A 152 -3.80 25.44 31.09
N GLY A 153 -2.78 25.32 31.94
CA GLY A 153 -2.99 25.15 33.38
C GLY A 153 -2.11 25.98 34.32
N TYR A 154 -0.99 26.53 33.86
CA TYR A 154 0.02 27.07 34.78
C TYR A 154 0.21 28.60 34.74
N ILE A 155 -0.38 29.31 33.77
CA ILE A 155 -0.21 30.78 33.69
C ILE A 155 -1.23 31.52 34.56
N SER A 156 -2.41 30.93 34.84
CA SER A 156 -3.46 31.61 35.62
C SER A 156 -3.19 31.63 37.13
N THR A 157 -2.52 30.62 37.69
CA THR A 157 -2.31 30.53 39.15
C THR A 157 -1.21 31.44 39.67
N LEU A 158 -0.16 31.71 38.88
CA LEU A 158 0.93 32.61 39.30
C LEU A 158 0.50 34.09 39.33
N LEU A 159 -0.39 34.49 38.41
CA LEU A 159 -0.93 35.86 38.37
C LEU A 159 -1.87 36.12 39.56
N CYS A 160 -2.68 35.14 39.95
CA CYS A 160 -3.54 35.23 41.13
C CYS A 160 -2.75 35.29 42.46
N LEU A 161 -1.63 34.56 42.57
CA LEU A 161 -0.79 34.63 43.77
C LEU A 161 -0.10 35.99 43.92
N LEU A 162 0.37 36.59 42.82
CA LEU A 162 1.00 37.92 42.84
C LEU A 162 -0.01 39.05 43.12
N ALA A 163 -1.24 38.93 42.64
CA ALA A 163 -2.31 39.87 42.97
C ALA A 163 -2.73 39.77 44.45
N GLY A 164 -2.79 38.54 45.00
CA GLY A 164 -3.13 38.31 46.40
C GLY A 164 -2.09 38.86 47.39
N THR A 165 -0.80 38.77 47.07
CA THR A 165 0.26 39.31 47.94
C THR A 165 0.35 40.83 47.87
N MET A 166 0.10 41.45 46.70
CA MET A 166 -0.01 42.92 46.61
C MET A 166 -1.21 43.48 47.38
N LEU A 167 -2.35 42.77 47.39
CA LEU A 167 -3.54 43.23 48.12
C LEU A 167 -3.34 43.16 49.64
N MET A 168 -2.65 42.13 50.15
CA MET A 168 -2.31 42.01 51.58
C MET A 168 -1.27 43.06 52.03
N LEU A 169 -0.35 43.45 51.15
CA LEU A 169 0.61 44.52 51.43
C LEU A 169 -0.04 45.91 51.44
N LEU A 170 -1.08 46.13 50.63
CA LEU A 170 -1.83 47.39 50.62
C LEU A 170 -2.76 47.55 51.83
N VAL A 171 -3.36 46.47 52.33
CA VAL A 171 -4.24 46.51 53.53
C VAL A 171 -3.44 46.65 54.84
N SER A 172 -2.16 46.28 54.86
CA SER A 172 -1.29 46.44 56.03
C SER A 172 -0.61 47.82 56.11
N ALA A 173 -0.95 48.74 55.20
CA ALA A 173 -0.34 50.06 55.07
C ALA A 173 -1.40 51.18 55.13
N GLU A 174 -2.30 51.13 56.11
CA GLU A 174 -3.00 52.31 56.62
C GLU A 174 -2.79 52.38 58.15
N PRO A 175 -2.56 53.58 58.71
CA PRO A 175 -1.82 53.79 59.96
C PRO A 175 -2.57 53.41 61.25
#